data_AF-A0A7Y5QBA7-F1
#
_entry.id   AF-A0A7Y5QBA7-F1
#
_cell.length_a   1.000
_cell.length_b   1.000
_cell.length_c   1.000
_cell.angle_alpha   90.00
_cell.angle_beta   90.00
_cell.angle_gamma   90.00
#
_symmetry.space_group_name_H-M   'P 1'
#
loop_
_entity.id
_entity.type
_entity.pdbx_description
1 polymer ?
#
loop_
_entity_poly.entity_id
_entity_poly.type
_entity_poly.pdbx_seq_one_letter_code
_entity_poly.pdbx_strand_id
1 'polypeptide(L)'
;MAAQEHLDWTRGYFHRAPGDVPGTQVALYRMSDLVKQGYIAPAEGRGLLLDARLFDFVWQVVWADDSLTPDEALPEVIGGAQGFVVLMHGWTGNHAIWESIPGLVVTSNKRLVTISVDHNGFGGAAFIDNTPSLDHCSPPAAMRVMERLVDALHIRRQPGQPNPKVINFVGHSMGGAALFYLNPMNWRVGEETRLAVAPALLLDDDMKRIFFTALGIGIGIVNRLGVFEVVERAIKPQMIEAVCAGGSQNVRQIHARQYEQTPRGTIASTFMAMGLLNNREISRQWDLVRVTLGHRDALVGLVPMIDLLTDLEFPAANLRVVAGSHYLFSVGPDAVFQHAQNRELIVQDILELHDRAFAVQRTGYRVG
;
A
#
# COMPACT_ATOMS: atom_id res chain seq x y z
N MET A 1 18.28 -17.29 -22.34
CA MET A 1 18.62 -17.90 -21.04
C MET A 1 18.83 -16.88 -19.92
N ALA A 2 19.39 -15.68 -20.15
CA ALA A 2 19.60 -14.68 -19.08
C ALA A 2 18.33 -14.01 -18.50
N ALA A 3 17.18 -14.08 -19.18
CA ALA A 3 15.94 -13.46 -18.69
C ALA A 3 15.25 -14.27 -17.57
N GLN A 4 15.66 -15.51 -17.28
CA GLN A 4 14.96 -16.38 -16.34
C GLN A 4 15.47 -16.25 -14.90
N GLU A 5 16.71 -15.80 -14.70
CA GLU A 5 17.36 -15.73 -13.38
C GLU A 5 16.86 -14.58 -12.49
N HIS A 6 16.35 -13.48 -13.06
CA HIS A 6 16.02 -12.26 -12.29
C HIS A 6 14.79 -12.37 -11.36
N LEU A 7 13.96 -13.41 -11.52
CA LEU A 7 12.74 -13.61 -10.72
C LEU A 7 12.72 -14.96 -10.00
N ASP A 8 13.89 -15.57 -9.79
CA ASP A 8 14.00 -16.83 -9.04
C ASP A 8 13.49 -16.69 -7.59
N TRP A 9 13.45 -15.46 -7.05
CA TRP A 9 12.85 -15.17 -5.74
C TRP A 9 11.40 -15.62 -5.60
N THR A 10 10.67 -15.73 -6.71
CA THR A 10 9.29 -16.23 -6.69
C THR A 10 9.16 -17.65 -6.14
N ARG A 11 10.24 -18.44 -6.14
CA ARG A 11 10.29 -19.79 -5.56
C ARG A 11 10.54 -19.80 -4.05
N GLY A 12 11.05 -18.71 -3.47
CA GLY A 12 11.45 -18.62 -2.07
C GLY A 12 10.30 -18.26 -1.11
N TYR A 13 9.07 -18.63 -1.43
CA TYR A 13 7.92 -18.40 -0.57
C TYR A 13 8.03 -19.24 0.72
N PHE A 14 7.50 -18.74 1.83
CA PHE A 14 7.40 -19.53 3.07
C PHE A 14 6.01 -20.13 3.27
N HIS A 15 5.02 -19.68 2.48
CA HIS A 15 3.67 -20.23 2.46
C HIS A 15 3.05 -20.07 1.08
N ARG A 16 2.26 -21.05 0.65
CA ARG A 16 1.54 -21.07 -0.63
C ARG A 16 0.18 -21.74 -0.47
N ALA A 17 -0.84 -21.17 -1.10
CA ALA A 17 -2.22 -21.66 -1.02
C ALA A 17 -3.03 -21.25 -2.26
N PRO A 18 -4.24 -21.82 -2.46
CA PRO A 18 -5.25 -21.21 -3.32
C PRO A 18 -5.62 -19.80 -2.80
N GLY A 19 -5.88 -18.87 -3.72
CA GLY A 19 -6.39 -17.54 -3.37
C GLY A 19 -7.87 -17.56 -2.99
N ASP A 20 -8.37 -16.43 -2.49
CA ASP A 20 -9.76 -16.27 -2.05
C ASP A 20 -10.75 -16.08 -3.21
N VAL A 21 -10.27 -15.67 -4.38
CA VAL A 21 -11.02 -15.61 -5.63
C VAL A 21 -10.76 -16.88 -6.46
N PRO A 22 -11.79 -17.55 -7.01
CA PRO A 22 -11.60 -18.74 -7.84
C PRO A 22 -10.65 -18.48 -9.03
N GLY A 23 -9.78 -19.45 -9.32
CA GLY A 23 -8.78 -19.33 -10.39
C GLY A 23 -7.58 -18.45 -10.02
N THR A 24 -7.33 -18.23 -8.72
CA THR A 24 -6.15 -17.51 -8.23
C THR A 24 -5.34 -18.35 -7.25
N GLN A 25 -4.07 -18.00 -7.14
CA GLN A 25 -3.13 -18.60 -6.22
C GLN A 25 -2.40 -17.51 -5.46
N VAL A 26 -1.94 -17.86 -4.26
CA VAL A 26 -1.28 -16.93 -3.35
C VAL A 26 0.01 -17.53 -2.80
N ALA A 27 1.02 -16.69 -2.64
CA ALA A 27 2.26 -17.01 -1.96
C ALA A 27 2.69 -15.87 -1.02
N LEU A 28 3.21 -16.22 0.15
CA LEU A 28 3.76 -15.26 1.11
C LEU A 28 5.29 -15.33 1.12
N TYR A 29 5.88 -14.15 1.18
CA TYR A 29 7.32 -13.96 1.11
C TYR A 29 7.79 -13.09 2.26
N ARG A 30 9.07 -13.29 2.61
CA ARG A 30 9.75 -12.58 3.67
C ARG A 30 11.16 -12.27 3.19
N MET A 31 11.58 -11.02 3.31
CA MET A 31 12.88 -10.57 2.80
C MET A 31 14.04 -11.37 3.41
N SER A 32 14.00 -11.62 4.72
CA SER A 32 15.06 -12.38 5.39
C SER A 32 15.21 -13.81 4.86
N ASP A 33 14.10 -14.49 4.55
CA ASP A 33 14.10 -15.84 3.99
C ASP A 33 14.68 -15.86 2.57
N LEU A 34 14.30 -14.90 1.73
CA LEU A 34 14.83 -14.78 0.37
C LEU A 34 16.33 -14.50 0.35
N VAL A 35 16.82 -13.63 1.24
CA VAL A 35 18.26 -13.38 1.39
C VAL A 35 18.99 -14.62 1.89
N LYS A 36 18.44 -15.31 2.90
CA LYS A 36 19.06 -16.50 3.48
C LYS A 36 19.17 -17.65 2.47
N GLN A 37 18.16 -17.80 1.62
CA GLN A 37 18.10 -18.84 0.59
C GLN A 37 18.89 -18.47 -0.68
N GLY A 38 19.43 -17.25 -0.75
CA GLY A 38 20.23 -16.79 -1.90
C GLY A 38 19.41 -16.34 -3.11
N TYR A 39 18.10 -16.14 -2.94
CA TYR A 39 17.21 -15.66 -3.99
C TYR A 39 17.27 -14.15 -4.21
N ILE A 40 17.63 -13.38 -3.18
CA ILE A 40 17.90 -11.94 -3.25
C ILE A 40 19.32 -11.71 -2.75
N ALA A 41 20.08 -10.89 -3.46
CA ALA A 41 21.45 -10.57 -3.07
C ALA A 41 21.47 -9.94 -1.65
N PRO A 42 22.38 -10.35 -0.75
CA PRO A 42 22.41 -9.80 0.60
C PRO A 42 22.54 -8.28 0.66
N ALA A 43 23.23 -7.65 -0.29
CA ALA A 43 23.38 -6.20 -0.37
C ALA A 43 22.03 -5.50 -0.64
N GLU A 44 21.19 -6.06 -1.51
CA GLU A 44 19.88 -5.51 -1.86
C GLU A 44 18.89 -5.73 -0.70
N GLY A 45 18.73 -6.97 -0.26
CA GLY A 45 17.74 -7.31 0.76
C GLY A 45 18.07 -6.75 2.14
N ARG A 46 19.32 -6.88 2.62
CA ARG A 46 19.71 -6.29 3.91
C ARG A 46 19.83 -4.78 3.83
N GLY A 47 20.24 -4.22 2.69
CA GLY A 47 20.27 -2.78 2.46
C GLY A 47 18.88 -2.16 2.60
N LEU A 48 17.85 -2.80 2.02
CA LEU A 48 16.46 -2.39 2.20
C LEU A 48 16.05 -2.40 3.68
N LEU A 49 16.28 -3.50 4.40
CA LEU A 49 15.89 -3.63 5.81
C LEU A 49 16.63 -2.63 6.72
N LEU A 50 17.93 -2.44 6.51
CA LEU A 50 18.74 -1.50 7.29
C LEU A 50 18.29 -0.05 7.09
N ASP A 51 18.09 0.36 5.84
CA ASP A 51 17.72 1.74 5.51
C ASP A 51 16.28 2.06 5.93
N ALA A 52 15.40 1.05 5.93
CA ALA A 52 14.04 1.16 6.45
C ALA A 52 13.95 1.02 7.99
N ARG A 53 15.06 0.66 8.66
CA ARG A 53 15.10 0.32 10.09
C ARG A 53 14.14 -0.82 10.47
N LEU A 54 14.00 -1.84 9.62
CA LEU A 54 13.08 -2.96 9.80
C LEU A 54 13.80 -4.25 10.20
N PHE A 55 13.17 -5.06 11.05
CA PHE A 55 13.62 -6.44 11.31
C PHE A 55 13.40 -7.33 10.09
N ASP A 56 12.28 -7.13 9.40
CA ASP A 56 11.93 -7.87 8.21
C ASP A 56 10.93 -7.09 7.35
N PHE A 57 10.62 -7.63 6.17
CA PHE A 57 9.62 -7.10 5.26
C PHE A 57 8.83 -8.27 4.66
N VAL A 58 7.50 -8.25 4.79
CA VAL A 58 6.61 -9.35 4.40
C VAL A 58 5.60 -8.87 3.37
N TRP A 59 5.33 -9.71 2.37
CA TRP A 59 4.34 -9.43 1.35
C TRP A 59 3.66 -10.70 0.85
N GLN A 60 2.51 -10.50 0.23
CA GLN A 60 1.71 -11.51 -0.42
C GLN A 60 1.68 -11.25 -1.92
N VAL A 61 1.97 -12.28 -2.72
CA VAL A 61 1.78 -12.25 -4.17
C VAL A 61 0.53 -13.04 -4.53
N VAL A 62 -0.35 -12.46 -5.35
CA VAL A 62 -1.51 -13.16 -5.92
C VAL A 62 -1.44 -13.07 -7.44
N TRP A 63 -1.67 -14.20 -8.12
CA TRP A 63 -1.73 -14.31 -9.57
C TRP A 63 -2.88 -15.22 -9.99
N ALA A 64 -3.34 -15.07 -11.24
CA ALA A 64 -4.39 -15.90 -11.81
C ALA A 64 -3.80 -17.05 -12.62
N ASP A 65 -4.27 -18.26 -12.36
CA ASP A 65 -3.95 -19.46 -13.11
C ASP A 65 -5.08 -20.48 -12.87
N ASP A 66 -5.51 -21.15 -13.94
CA ASP A 66 -6.65 -22.08 -13.88
C ASP A 66 -6.26 -23.42 -13.23
N SER A 67 -4.96 -23.66 -13.08
CA SER A 67 -4.39 -24.84 -12.41
C SER A 67 -3.29 -24.44 -11.44
N LEU A 68 -2.90 -25.35 -10.54
CA LEU A 68 -1.77 -25.13 -9.63
C LEU A 68 -0.48 -24.94 -10.45
N THR A 69 0.16 -23.77 -10.32
CA THR A 69 1.39 -23.46 -11.07
C THR A 69 2.56 -24.28 -10.50
N PRO A 70 3.32 -25.05 -11.27
CA PRO A 70 4.51 -25.72 -10.73
C PRO A 70 5.56 -24.70 -10.23
N ASP A 71 6.33 -25.02 -9.19
CA ASP A 71 7.32 -24.08 -8.60
C ASP A 71 8.39 -23.67 -9.62
N GLU A 72 8.79 -24.60 -10.49
CA GLU A 72 9.72 -24.37 -11.59
C GLU A 72 9.21 -23.34 -12.59
N ALA A 73 7.89 -23.23 -12.75
CA ALA A 73 7.23 -22.33 -13.68
C ALA A 73 6.93 -20.94 -13.08
N LEU A 74 7.03 -20.76 -11.76
CA LEU A 74 6.72 -19.49 -11.09
C LEU A 74 7.49 -18.29 -11.66
N PRO A 75 8.82 -18.35 -11.90
CA PRO A 75 9.54 -17.21 -12.45
C PRO A 75 9.05 -16.81 -13.85
N GLU A 76 8.62 -17.77 -14.66
CA GLU A 76 8.10 -17.52 -16.00
C GLU A 76 6.68 -16.95 -15.96
N VAL A 77 5.79 -17.55 -15.16
CA VAL A 77 4.39 -17.09 -15.04
C VAL A 77 4.34 -15.67 -14.46
N ILE A 78 5.05 -15.43 -13.36
CA ILE A 78 5.09 -14.10 -12.73
C ILE A 78 5.91 -13.13 -13.59
N GLY A 79 7.02 -13.58 -14.18
CA GLY A 79 7.85 -12.76 -15.06
C GLY A 79 7.21 -12.38 -16.39
N GLY A 80 6.28 -13.18 -16.88
CA GLY A 80 5.48 -12.92 -18.07
C GLY A 80 4.44 -11.80 -17.90
N ALA A 81 4.23 -11.31 -16.68
CA ALA A 81 3.29 -10.23 -16.41
C ALA A 81 3.64 -8.93 -17.15
N GLN A 82 2.63 -8.25 -17.65
CA GLN A 82 2.71 -6.89 -18.23
C GLN A 82 2.74 -5.81 -17.16
N GLY A 83 2.37 -6.13 -15.93
CA GLY A 83 2.47 -5.20 -14.83
C GLY A 83 2.29 -5.84 -13.47
N PHE A 84 2.71 -5.10 -12.46
CA PHE A 84 2.57 -5.45 -11.06
C PHE A 84 1.68 -4.42 -10.38
N VAL A 85 0.87 -4.84 -9.42
CA VAL A 85 0.00 -3.97 -8.62
C VAL A 85 0.45 -4.04 -7.17
N VAL A 86 1.09 -2.99 -6.67
CA VAL A 86 1.63 -2.92 -5.30
C VAL A 86 0.60 -2.26 -4.40
N LEU A 87 0.08 -3.02 -3.44
CA LEU A 87 -1.04 -2.63 -2.58
C LEU A 87 -0.56 -2.30 -1.16
N MET A 88 -0.59 -1.01 -0.80
CA MET A 88 -0.09 -0.46 0.46
C MET A 88 -1.22 -0.18 1.46
N HIS A 89 -1.26 -0.89 2.58
CA HIS A 89 -2.31 -0.71 3.59
C HIS A 89 -2.25 0.65 4.32
N GLY A 90 -3.36 1.02 4.97
CA GLY A 90 -3.45 2.15 5.88
C GLY A 90 -2.77 1.93 7.24
N TRP A 91 -2.85 2.94 8.11
CA TRP A 91 -2.31 2.86 9.47
C TRP A 91 -2.94 1.70 10.26
N THR A 92 -2.14 0.92 11.00
CA THR A 92 -2.57 -0.31 11.73
C THR A 92 -3.17 -1.42 10.87
N GLY A 93 -2.99 -1.37 9.55
CA GLY A 93 -3.35 -2.45 8.63
C GLY A 93 -2.24 -3.48 8.46
N ASN A 94 -2.49 -4.45 7.58
CA ASN A 94 -1.50 -5.35 7.00
C ASN A 94 -1.94 -5.73 5.57
N HIS A 95 -1.18 -6.54 4.85
CA HIS A 95 -1.46 -6.95 3.48
C HIS A 95 -2.86 -7.56 3.27
N ALA A 96 -3.47 -8.14 4.31
CA ALA A 96 -4.76 -8.83 4.21
C ALA A 96 -5.98 -7.89 4.22
N ILE A 97 -5.81 -6.59 4.50
CA ILE A 97 -6.94 -5.63 4.53
C ILE A 97 -7.56 -5.41 3.14
N TRP A 98 -6.87 -5.78 2.07
CA TRP A 98 -7.33 -5.66 0.70
C TRP A 98 -8.39 -6.71 0.31
N GLU A 99 -8.63 -7.70 1.18
CA GLU A 99 -9.62 -8.75 0.98
C GLU A 99 -9.49 -9.36 -0.43
N SER A 100 -10.55 -9.37 -1.22
CA SER A 100 -10.58 -9.98 -2.55
C SER A 100 -10.08 -9.08 -3.70
N ILE A 101 -9.71 -7.82 -3.44
CA ILE A 101 -9.22 -6.91 -4.48
C ILE A 101 -8.02 -7.51 -5.26
N PRO A 102 -6.99 -8.08 -4.62
CA PRO A 102 -5.85 -8.67 -5.33
C PRO A 102 -6.31 -9.76 -6.32
N GLY A 103 -7.16 -10.69 -5.85
CA GLY A 103 -7.71 -11.75 -6.69
C GLY A 103 -8.61 -11.24 -7.83
N LEU A 104 -9.46 -10.24 -7.57
CA LEU A 104 -10.33 -9.63 -8.58
C LEU A 104 -9.54 -8.91 -9.67
N VAL A 105 -8.43 -8.25 -9.33
CA VAL A 105 -7.55 -7.60 -10.31
C VAL A 105 -6.94 -8.63 -11.26
N VAL A 106 -6.31 -9.69 -10.73
CA VAL A 106 -5.60 -10.66 -11.56
C VAL A 106 -6.53 -11.57 -12.36
N THR A 107 -7.73 -11.84 -11.87
CA THR A 107 -8.75 -12.56 -12.65
C THR A 107 -9.34 -11.71 -13.77
N SER A 108 -9.46 -10.39 -13.56
CA SER A 108 -9.91 -9.44 -14.59
C SER A 108 -8.84 -9.19 -15.66
N ASN A 109 -7.56 -9.28 -15.31
CA ASN A 109 -6.44 -9.23 -16.25
C ASN A 109 -5.34 -10.20 -15.80
N LYS A 110 -5.33 -11.41 -16.40
CA LYS A 110 -4.35 -12.47 -16.11
C LYS A 110 -2.89 -12.11 -16.43
N ARG A 111 -2.64 -10.95 -17.07
CA ARG A 111 -1.29 -10.43 -17.33
C ARG A 111 -0.81 -9.50 -16.21
N LEU A 112 -1.58 -9.34 -15.15
CA LEU A 112 -1.19 -8.64 -13.93
C LEU A 112 -0.88 -9.62 -12.80
N VAL A 113 0.03 -9.20 -11.94
CA VAL A 113 0.33 -9.83 -10.66
C VAL A 113 0.16 -8.78 -9.57
N THR A 114 -0.43 -9.15 -8.44
CA THR A 114 -0.62 -8.24 -7.31
C THR A 114 0.36 -8.58 -6.19
N ILE A 115 0.84 -7.54 -5.50
CA ILE A 115 1.79 -7.62 -4.39
C ILE A 115 1.22 -6.77 -3.24
N SER A 116 0.62 -7.41 -2.25
CA SER A 116 0.12 -6.74 -1.04
C SER A 116 1.21 -6.74 0.02
N VAL A 117 1.61 -5.57 0.49
CA VAL A 117 2.80 -5.41 1.35
C VAL A 117 2.42 -5.07 2.78
N ASP A 118 3.13 -5.65 3.74
CA ASP A 118 3.20 -5.14 5.11
C ASP A 118 4.26 -4.03 5.16
N HIS A 119 3.94 -2.88 5.75
CA HIS A 119 4.88 -1.76 5.80
C HIS A 119 4.74 -0.91 7.05
N ASN A 120 5.73 -0.03 7.22
CA ASN A 120 5.74 1.06 8.20
C ASN A 120 5.52 0.61 9.66
N GLY A 121 6.10 -0.53 10.06
CA GLY A 121 6.03 -1.03 11.44
C GLY A 121 4.85 -1.95 11.74
N PHE A 122 4.01 -2.25 10.75
CA PHE A 122 2.83 -3.09 10.92
C PHE A 122 2.97 -4.42 10.17
N GLY A 123 2.12 -5.39 10.52
CA GLY A 123 2.16 -6.75 9.97
C GLY A 123 3.50 -7.43 10.24
N GLY A 124 4.03 -8.10 9.23
CA GLY A 124 5.37 -8.71 9.25
C GLY A 124 6.53 -7.73 9.03
N ALA A 125 6.29 -6.41 9.02
CA ALA A 125 7.30 -5.38 8.76
C ALA A 125 7.60 -4.53 10.01
N ALA A 126 7.97 -5.17 11.12
CA ALA A 126 8.25 -4.49 12.38
C ALA A 126 9.56 -3.68 12.34
N PHE A 127 9.56 -2.49 12.95
CA PHE A 127 10.78 -1.69 13.13
C PHE A 127 11.74 -2.33 14.14
N ILE A 128 13.04 -2.07 13.95
CA ILE A 128 14.11 -2.41 14.90
C ILE A 128 13.91 -1.64 16.22
N ASP A 129 13.46 -0.39 16.12
CA ASP A 129 13.16 0.46 17.26
C ASP A 129 11.66 0.44 17.58
N ASN A 130 11.30 0.18 18.84
CA ASN A 130 9.91 0.26 19.32
C ASN A 130 9.33 1.68 19.30
N THR A 131 10.13 2.69 18.96
CA THR A 131 9.74 4.09 18.81
C THR A 131 10.57 4.66 17.66
N PRO A 132 10.19 4.36 16.40
CA PRO A 132 10.94 4.81 15.23
C PRO A 132 10.93 6.34 15.15
N SER A 133 11.97 6.91 14.56
CA SER A 133 11.96 8.35 14.25
C SER A 133 10.97 8.65 13.12
N LEU A 134 10.47 9.89 13.08
CA LEU A 134 9.49 10.32 12.08
C LEU A 134 10.01 10.19 10.63
N ASP A 135 11.32 10.36 10.45
CA ASP A 135 11.96 10.22 9.13
C ASP A 135 11.93 8.80 8.57
N HIS A 136 11.73 7.79 9.43
CA HIS A 136 11.63 6.38 9.04
C HIS A 136 10.19 5.85 9.03
N CYS A 137 9.23 6.59 9.61
CA CYS A 137 7.85 6.11 9.74
C CYS A 137 6.76 7.02 9.14
N SER A 138 7.17 8.02 8.36
CA SER A 138 6.29 8.96 7.66
C SER A 138 5.89 8.46 6.25
N PRO A 139 4.81 8.97 5.64
CA PRO A 139 4.44 8.66 4.26
C PRO A 139 5.59 8.74 3.23
N PRO A 140 6.48 9.77 3.23
CA PRO A 140 7.65 9.79 2.36
C PRO A 140 8.61 8.61 2.62
N ALA A 141 8.78 8.21 3.87
CA ALA A 141 9.61 7.06 4.22
C ALA A 141 9.02 5.76 3.69
N ALA A 142 7.71 5.55 3.89
CA ALA A 142 7.00 4.39 3.38
C ALA A 142 7.14 4.26 1.85
N MET A 143 7.02 5.37 1.11
CA MET A 143 7.16 5.35 -0.34
C MET A 143 8.59 5.00 -0.80
N ARG A 144 9.62 5.56 -0.15
CA ARG A 144 11.02 5.20 -0.44
C ARG A 144 11.29 3.70 -0.24
N VAL A 145 10.71 3.10 0.79
CA VAL A 145 10.82 1.65 1.04
C VAL A 145 10.14 0.87 -0.10
N MET A 146 9.01 1.34 -0.61
CA MET A 146 8.33 0.68 -1.73
C MET A 146 9.12 0.75 -3.04
N GLU A 147 9.72 1.90 -3.36
CA GLU A 147 10.59 2.02 -4.55
C GLU A 147 11.77 1.04 -4.46
N ARG A 148 12.40 0.95 -3.28
CA ARG A 148 13.49 0.00 -3.04
C ARG A 148 13.05 -1.46 -3.08
N LEU A 149 11.84 -1.78 -2.61
CA LEU A 149 11.29 -3.12 -2.73
C LEU A 149 11.13 -3.49 -4.20
N VAL A 150 10.56 -2.60 -5.01
CA VAL A 150 10.38 -2.81 -6.45
C VAL A 150 11.74 -3.08 -7.13
N ASP A 151 12.77 -2.31 -6.78
CA ASP A 151 14.12 -2.51 -7.32
C ASP A 151 14.73 -3.85 -6.84
N ALA A 152 14.61 -4.19 -5.55
CA ALA A 152 15.15 -5.44 -4.99
C ALA A 152 14.46 -6.70 -5.55
N LEU A 153 13.20 -6.60 -5.95
CA LEU A 153 12.48 -7.70 -6.59
C LEU A 153 12.72 -7.77 -8.11
N HIS A 154 13.43 -6.79 -8.68
CA HIS A 154 13.74 -6.69 -10.11
C HIS A 154 12.49 -6.77 -11.03
N ILE A 155 11.32 -6.37 -10.53
CA ILE A 155 10.03 -6.51 -11.24
C ILE A 155 9.78 -5.42 -12.29
N ARG A 156 10.66 -4.42 -12.37
CA ARG A 156 10.66 -3.41 -13.44
C ARG A 156 11.15 -4.00 -14.76
N ARG A 157 10.93 -3.27 -15.86
CA ARG A 157 11.53 -3.63 -17.15
C ARG A 157 13.06 -3.54 -17.06
N GLN A 158 13.72 -4.68 -17.17
CA GLN A 158 15.19 -4.76 -17.11
C GLN A 158 15.84 -4.31 -18.43
N PRO A 159 17.09 -3.82 -18.40
CA PRO A 159 17.85 -3.51 -19.61
C PRO A 159 17.84 -4.67 -20.62
N GLY A 160 17.52 -4.37 -21.89
CA GLY A 160 17.43 -5.37 -22.95
C GLY A 160 16.07 -6.09 -23.06
N GLN A 161 15.14 -5.91 -22.12
CA GLN A 161 13.78 -6.44 -22.26
C GLN A 161 12.94 -5.53 -23.18
N PRO A 162 12.36 -6.07 -24.28
CA PRO A 162 11.60 -5.26 -25.23
C PRO A 162 10.18 -4.91 -24.72
N ASN A 163 9.63 -5.76 -23.85
CA ASN A 163 8.24 -5.66 -23.43
C ASN A 163 8.08 -4.58 -22.33
N PRO A 164 7.11 -3.66 -22.46
CA PRO A 164 6.73 -2.75 -21.39
C PRO A 164 6.33 -3.50 -20.12
N LYS A 165 6.65 -2.90 -18.96
CA LYS A 165 6.16 -3.31 -17.65
C LYS A 165 5.67 -2.09 -16.90
N VAL A 166 4.49 -2.17 -16.30
CA VAL A 166 3.89 -1.08 -15.50
C VAL A 166 3.87 -1.47 -14.03
N ILE A 167 4.29 -0.58 -13.13
CA ILE A 167 4.14 -0.73 -11.69
C ILE A 167 2.97 0.15 -11.23
N ASN A 168 1.87 -0.46 -10.83
CA ASN A 168 0.68 0.24 -10.36
C ASN A 168 0.71 0.30 -8.84
N PHE A 169 0.95 1.47 -8.27
CA PHE A 169 0.88 1.66 -6.83
C PHE A 169 -0.55 1.99 -6.41
N VAL A 170 -1.06 1.22 -5.45
CA VAL A 170 -2.40 1.39 -4.89
C VAL A 170 -2.25 1.52 -3.39
N GLY A 171 -2.75 2.61 -2.82
CA GLY A 171 -2.53 2.92 -1.41
C GLY A 171 -3.83 3.34 -0.73
N HIS A 172 -4.09 2.78 0.45
CA HIS A 172 -5.20 3.20 1.30
C HIS A 172 -4.70 4.07 2.45
N SER A 173 -5.43 5.14 2.80
CA SER A 173 -5.15 5.94 4.02
C SER A 173 -3.70 6.44 4.04
N MET A 174 -2.91 6.08 5.06
CA MET A 174 -1.47 6.35 5.13
C MET A 174 -0.69 5.82 3.92
N GLY A 175 -1.01 4.63 3.41
CA GLY A 175 -0.44 4.10 2.18
C GLY A 175 -0.83 4.94 0.95
N GLY A 176 -2.06 5.47 0.94
CA GLY A 176 -2.52 6.41 -0.08
C GLY A 176 -1.78 7.75 -0.04
N ALA A 177 -1.51 8.27 1.16
CA ALA A 177 -0.70 9.48 1.36
C ALA A 177 0.75 9.27 0.89
N ALA A 178 1.32 8.08 1.08
CA ALA A 178 2.67 7.77 0.64
C ALA A 178 2.85 7.93 -0.88
N LEU A 179 1.81 7.63 -1.67
CA LEU A 179 1.87 7.73 -3.14
C LEU A 179 2.12 9.14 -3.67
N PHE A 180 1.79 10.18 -2.88
CA PHE A 180 2.06 11.57 -3.23
C PHE A 180 3.56 11.92 -3.16
N TYR A 181 4.35 11.08 -2.50
CA TYR A 181 5.79 11.27 -2.30
C TYR A 181 6.64 10.35 -3.19
N LEU A 182 6.04 9.70 -4.18
CA LEU A 182 6.78 8.94 -5.18
C LEU A 182 7.69 9.89 -5.95
N ASN A 183 8.98 9.56 -6.05
CA ASN A 183 9.94 10.42 -6.73
C ASN A 183 9.85 10.25 -8.25
N PRO A 184 9.29 11.21 -9.01
CA PRO A 184 9.07 11.05 -10.44
C PRO A 184 10.37 10.84 -11.23
N MET A 185 11.52 11.29 -10.71
CA MET A 185 12.81 11.17 -11.40
C MET A 185 13.29 9.71 -11.51
N ASN A 186 12.75 8.82 -10.70
CA ASN A 186 13.10 7.40 -10.72
C ASN A 186 12.33 6.61 -11.79
N TRP A 187 11.31 7.20 -12.41
CA TRP A 187 10.33 6.49 -13.24
C TRP A 187 10.29 7.04 -14.66
N ARG A 188 10.25 6.14 -15.63
CA ARG A 188 10.03 6.51 -17.03
C ARG A 188 8.56 6.82 -17.26
N VAL A 189 8.27 7.62 -18.27
CA VAL A 189 6.90 7.95 -18.66
C VAL A 189 6.09 6.68 -18.92
N GLY A 190 4.97 6.51 -18.21
CA GLY A 190 4.10 5.33 -18.29
C GLY A 190 4.61 4.10 -17.54
N GLU A 191 5.75 4.16 -16.85
CA GLU A 191 6.28 3.04 -16.06
C GLU A 191 5.54 2.84 -14.74
N GLU A 192 4.91 3.89 -14.22
CA GLU A 192 4.13 3.88 -12.98
C GLU A 192 2.68 4.30 -13.20
N THR A 193 1.81 3.86 -12.29
CA THR A 193 0.53 4.51 -12.01
C THR A 193 0.31 4.64 -10.50
N ARG A 194 -0.57 5.55 -10.08
CA ARG A 194 -0.91 5.75 -8.66
C ARG A 194 -2.43 5.82 -8.45
N LEU A 195 -2.98 4.97 -7.59
CA LEU A 195 -4.35 5.03 -7.12
C LEU A 195 -4.37 5.21 -5.59
N ALA A 196 -4.70 6.41 -5.14
CA ALA A 196 -4.84 6.72 -3.72
C ALA A 196 -6.31 6.61 -3.29
N VAL A 197 -6.59 5.73 -2.33
CA VAL A 197 -7.93 5.51 -1.79
C VAL A 197 -7.99 6.08 -0.38
N ALA A 198 -8.87 7.07 -0.17
CA ALA A 198 -9.01 7.81 1.08
C ALA A 198 -7.66 8.24 1.68
N PRO A 199 -6.76 8.91 0.93
CA PRO A 199 -5.41 9.21 1.38
C PRO A 199 -5.40 10.06 2.64
N ALA A 200 -4.64 9.66 3.66
CA ALA A 200 -4.45 10.42 4.90
C ALA A 200 -3.40 11.53 4.72
N LEU A 201 -3.59 12.37 3.70
CA LEU A 201 -2.75 13.51 3.41
C LEU A 201 -3.22 14.69 4.26
N LEU A 202 -2.51 14.96 5.36
CA LEU A 202 -2.91 15.98 6.35
C LEU A 202 -2.10 17.28 6.19
N LEU A 203 -1.78 17.63 4.95
CA LEU A 203 -1.12 18.89 4.65
C LEU A 203 -2.13 20.03 4.91
N ASP A 204 -1.73 21.00 5.72
CA ASP A 204 -2.44 22.26 5.97
C ASP A 204 -3.84 22.20 6.62
N ASP A 205 -4.33 21.02 7.02
CA ASP A 205 -5.48 20.90 7.94
C ASP A 205 -5.00 21.01 9.40
N ASP A 206 -4.88 22.24 9.91
CA ASP A 206 -4.34 22.49 11.26
C ASP A 206 -5.12 21.78 12.37
N MET A 207 -6.44 21.65 12.24
CA MET A 207 -7.24 20.93 13.23
C MET A 207 -6.93 19.44 13.24
N LYS A 208 -6.87 18.80 12.08
CA LYS A 208 -6.48 17.39 12.00
C LYS A 208 -5.03 17.19 12.38
N ARG A 209 -4.10 18.05 11.94
CA ARG A 209 -2.69 17.97 12.35
C ARG A 209 -2.57 18.02 13.87
N ILE A 210 -3.24 18.97 14.54
CA ILE A 210 -3.29 19.04 15.99
C ILE A 210 -3.88 17.77 16.58
N PHE A 211 -4.99 17.25 16.02
CA PHE A 211 -5.61 16.01 16.50
C PHE A 211 -4.65 14.80 16.40
N PHE A 212 -4.03 14.58 15.25
CA PHE A 212 -3.11 13.47 15.02
C PHE A 212 -1.81 13.61 15.86
N THR A 213 -1.27 14.82 15.97
CA THR A 213 -0.11 15.09 16.83
C THR A 213 -0.44 14.91 18.31
N ALA A 214 -1.58 15.45 18.79
CA ALA A 214 -1.99 15.35 20.19
C ALA A 214 -2.28 13.89 20.58
N LEU A 215 -2.92 13.12 19.70
CA LEU A 215 -3.19 11.71 19.94
C LEU A 215 -1.90 10.88 19.95
N GLY A 216 -0.98 11.14 19.01
CA GLY A 216 0.35 10.52 19.01
C GLY A 216 1.15 10.81 20.28
N ILE A 217 1.17 12.07 20.73
CA ILE A 217 1.79 12.47 22.01
C ILE A 217 1.09 11.77 23.18
N GLY A 218 -0.24 11.72 23.19
CA GLY A 218 -1.03 11.05 24.22
C GLY A 218 -0.64 9.58 24.37
N ILE A 219 -0.61 8.82 23.28
CA ILE A 219 -0.15 7.41 23.28
C ILE A 219 1.30 7.31 23.77
N GLY A 220 2.18 8.21 23.31
CA GLY A 220 3.60 8.23 23.70
C GLY A 220 3.84 8.52 25.18
N ILE A 221 3.06 9.41 25.80
CA ILE A 221 3.14 9.74 27.24
C ILE A 221 2.65 8.58 28.09
N VAL A 222 1.54 7.92 27.69
CA VAL A 222 1.04 6.71 28.37
C VAL A 222 2.10 5.61 28.37
N ASN A 223 2.91 5.51 27.32
CA ASN A 223 4.01 4.54 27.26
C ASN A 223 5.15 4.82 28.27
N ARG A 224 5.35 6.09 28.68
CA ARG A 224 6.40 6.47 29.66
C ARG A 224 5.94 6.40 31.11
N LEU A 225 4.64 6.45 31.35
CA LEU A 225 4.04 6.44 32.68
C LEU A 225 3.00 5.31 32.73
N GLY A 226 3.39 4.13 33.23
CA GLY A 226 2.56 2.92 33.30
C GLY A 226 1.26 3.02 34.12
N VAL A 227 0.88 4.22 34.55
CA VAL A 227 -0.31 4.52 35.38
C VAL A 227 -1.54 4.84 34.51
N PHE A 228 -1.39 5.02 33.18
CA PHE A 228 -2.47 5.50 32.30
C PHE A 228 -3.05 4.47 31.31
N GLU A 229 -2.80 3.17 31.51
CA GLU A 229 -3.38 2.10 30.67
C GLU A 229 -4.92 2.14 30.60
N VAL A 230 -5.58 2.69 31.63
CA VAL A 230 -7.03 2.84 31.71
C VAL A 230 -7.58 3.83 30.67
N VAL A 231 -6.85 4.91 30.39
CA VAL A 231 -7.26 5.93 29.40
C VAL A 231 -7.12 5.40 27.98
N GLU A 232 -6.05 4.64 27.71
CA GLU A 232 -5.81 4.01 26.41
C GLU A 232 -6.89 2.96 26.07
N ARG A 233 -7.31 2.14 27.05
CA ARG A 233 -8.41 1.17 26.87
C ARG A 233 -9.74 1.84 26.50
N ALA A 234 -9.94 3.12 26.84
CA ALA A 234 -11.13 3.87 26.48
C ALA A 234 -11.06 4.45 25.05
N ILE A 235 -9.87 4.86 24.60
CA ILE A 235 -9.64 5.50 23.29
C ILE A 235 -9.51 4.47 22.17
N LYS A 236 -8.87 3.33 22.44
CA LYS A 236 -8.59 2.27 21.45
C LYS A 236 -9.85 1.81 20.67
N PRO A 237 -10.99 1.47 21.31
CA PRO A 237 -12.18 1.03 20.59
C PRO A 237 -12.72 2.09 19.64
N GLN A 238 -12.77 3.35 20.09
CA GLN A 238 -13.30 4.48 19.29
C GLN A 238 -12.41 4.76 18.08
N MET A 239 -11.09 4.66 18.23
CA MET A 239 -10.15 4.87 17.13
C MET A 239 -10.21 3.73 16.10
N ILE A 240 -10.26 2.47 16.54
CA ILE A 240 -10.42 1.33 15.61
C ILE A 240 -11.77 1.42 14.90
N GLU A 241 -12.83 1.81 15.61
CA GLU A 241 -14.16 2.00 15.04
C GLU A 241 -14.18 3.13 14.00
N ALA A 242 -13.53 4.26 14.28
CA ALA A 242 -13.41 5.36 13.33
C ALA A 242 -12.58 4.97 12.10
N VAL A 243 -11.43 4.32 12.30
CA VAL A 243 -10.57 3.85 11.21
C VAL A 243 -11.32 2.83 10.37
N CYS A 244 -11.92 1.81 10.97
CA CYS A 244 -12.59 0.71 10.27
C CYS A 244 -14.08 0.95 10.01
N ALA A 245 -14.55 2.19 10.09
CA ALA A 245 -15.95 2.54 9.90
C ALA A 245 -16.44 1.96 8.56
N GLY A 246 -17.58 1.27 8.56
CA GLY A 246 -18.15 0.62 7.36
C GLY A 246 -17.37 -0.57 6.79
N GLY A 247 -16.17 -0.87 7.30
CA GLY A 247 -15.37 -2.03 6.88
C GLY A 247 -15.91 -3.35 7.41
N SER A 248 -15.44 -4.45 6.82
CA SER A 248 -15.84 -5.81 7.20
C SER A 248 -15.37 -6.18 8.62
N GLN A 249 -16.00 -7.20 9.21
CA GLN A 249 -15.58 -7.70 10.52
C GLN A 249 -14.13 -8.23 10.49
N ASN A 250 -13.70 -8.81 9.37
CA ASN A 250 -12.33 -9.28 9.18
C ASN A 250 -11.33 -8.11 9.25
N VAL A 251 -11.60 -7.01 8.54
CA VAL A 251 -10.75 -5.80 8.61
C VAL A 251 -10.72 -5.25 10.04
N ARG A 252 -11.86 -5.15 10.72
CA ARG A 252 -11.89 -4.71 12.13
C ARG A 252 -11.02 -5.58 13.04
N GLN A 253 -11.05 -6.90 12.86
CA GLN A 253 -10.22 -7.84 13.62
C GLN A 253 -8.74 -7.71 13.30
N ILE A 254 -8.38 -7.52 12.03
CA ILE A 254 -6.99 -7.25 11.60
C ILE A 254 -6.46 -6.02 12.32
N HIS A 255 -7.18 -4.90 12.26
CA HIS A 255 -6.76 -3.65 12.90
C HIS A 255 -6.65 -3.78 14.42
N ALA A 256 -7.62 -4.43 15.06
CA ALA A 256 -7.56 -4.67 16.51
C ALA A 256 -6.33 -5.49 16.91
N ARG A 257 -6.02 -6.55 16.14
CA ARG A 257 -4.86 -7.40 16.37
C ARG A 257 -3.55 -6.65 16.14
N GLN A 258 -3.44 -5.89 15.05
CA GLN A 258 -2.26 -5.08 14.76
C GLN A 258 -2.02 -4.05 15.86
N TYR A 259 -3.07 -3.32 16.27
CA TYR A 259 -2.97 -2.38 17.37
C TYR A 259 -2.48 -3.03 18.68
N GLU A 260 -2.89 -4.27 18.97
CA GLU A 260 -2.46 -5.00 20.18
C GLU A 260 -1.02 -5.51 20.10
N GLN A 261 -0.58 -5.91 18.91
CA GLN A 261 0.70 -6.57 18.71
C GLN A 261 1.83 -5.60 18.37
N THR A 262 1.51 -4.42 17.84
CA THR A 262 2.50 -3.40 17.49
C THR A 262 2.95 -2.62 18.73
N PRO A 263 4.26 -2.37 18.92
CA PRO A 263 4.75 -1.54 20.02
C PRO A 263 4.05 -0.17 20.08
N ARG A 264 3.64 0.26 21.27
CA ARG A 264 2.96 1.55 21.48
C ARG A 264 3.71 2.74 20.90
N GLY A 265 5.04 2.74 21.01
CA GLY A 265 5.86 3.81 20.44
C GLY A 265 5.84 3.84 18.91
N THR A 266 5.71 2.68 18.24
CA THR A 266 5.50 2.60 16.79
C THR A 266 4.13 3.14 16.40
N ILE A 267 3.07 2.77 17.12
CA ILE A 267 1.72 3.31 16.93
C ILE A 267 1.72 4.84 17.07
N ALA A 268 2.33 5.35 18.14
CA ALA A 268 2.45 6.79 18.40
C ALA A 268 3.27 7.52 17.32
N SER A 269 4.48 7.05 17.01
CA SER A 269 5.37 7.68 16.05
C SER A 269 4.77 7.72 14.65
N THR A 270 4.19 6.60 14.17
CA THR A 270 3.57 6.52 12.83
C THR A 270 2.36 7.46 12.73
N PHE A 271 1.56 7.57 13.79
CA PHE A 271 0.42 8.49 13.81
C PHE A 271 0.87 9.96 13.84
N MET A 272 1.87 10.28 14.69
CA MET A 272 2.47 11.60 14.77
C MET A 272 3.14 12.01 13.46
N ALA A 273 3.77 11.06 12.75
CA ALA A 273 4.41 11.29 11.46
C ALA A 273 3.44 11.77 10.38
N MET A 274 2.14 11.42 10.47
CA MET A 274 1.13 11.93 9.54
C MET A 274 0.78 13.41 9.80
N GLY A 275 0.85 13.89 11.05
CA GLY A 275 0.55 15.29 11.41
C GLY A 275 1.75 16.25 11.31
N LEU A 276 2.97 15.72 11.45
CA LEU A 276 4.23 16.48 11.49
C LEU A 276 5.10 16.28 10.25
N LEU A 277 4.48 16.16 9.08
CA LEU A 277 5.20 16.06 7.81
C LEU A 277 6.05 17.32 7.57
N ASN A 278 7.37 17.19 7.72
CA ASN A 278 8.34 18.24 7.44
C ASN A 278 8.58 18.40 5.93
N ASN A 279 8.45 17.32 5.16
CA ASN A 279 8.56 17.36 3.71
C ASN A 279 7.19 17.62 3.08
N ARG A 280 7.03 18.80 2.46
CA ARG A 280 5.83 19.22 1.75
C ARG A 280 5.99 19.20 0.23
N GLU A 281 7.15 18.80 -0.27
CA GLU A 281 7.40 18.73 -1.71
C GLU A 281 6.68 17.52 -2.29
N ILE A 282 5.62 17.80 -3.06
CA ILE A 282 4.84 16.82 -3.80
C ILE A 282 4.99 17.13 -5.28
N SER A 283 5.36 16.11 -6.07
CA SER A 283 5.42 16.23 -7.52
C SER A 283 4.00 16.38 -8.10
N ARG A 284 3.79 17.41 -8.91
CA ARG A 284 2.51 17.72 -9.58
C ARG A 284 2.30 16.98 -10.90
N GLN A 285 2.89 15.79 -11.06
CA GLN A 285 2.68 14.95 -12.24
C GLN A 285 1.46 14.05 -12.02
N TRP A 286 0.32 14.45 -12.59
CA TRP A 286 -0.98 13.85 -12.28
C TRP A 286 -1.57 12.94 -13.36
N ASP A 287 -0.95 12.83 -14.54
CA ASP A 287 -1.54 12.16 -15.72
C ASP A 287 -2.02 10.72 -15.48
N LEU A 288 -1.27 9.97 -14.66
CA LEU A 288 -1.50 8.57 -14.33
C LEU A 288 -1.79 8.37 -12.82
N VAL A 289 -2.42 9.38 -12.22
CA VAL A 289 -2.82 9.37 -10.81
C VAL A 289 -4.34 9.47 -10.71
N ARG A 290 -4.94 8.69 -9.82
CA ARG A 290 -6.34 8.83 -9.40
C ARG A 290 -6.46 8.87 -7.89
N VAL A 291 -7.45 9.62 -7.41
CA VAL A 291 -7.84 9.66 -6.00
C VAL A 291 -9.31 9.25 -5.87
N THR A 292 -9.60 8.33 -4.96
CA THR A 292 -10.99 7.96 -4.60
C THR A 292 -11.27 8.32 -3.14
N LEU A 293 -12.34 9.09 -2.90
CA LEU A 293 -12.75 9.54 -1.57
C LEU A 293 -14.14 9.01 -1.20
N GLY A 294 -14.32 8.65 0.06
CA GLY A 294 -15.65 8.33 0.62
C GLY A 294 -16.34 9.60 1.11
N HIS A 295 -17.58 9.85 0.70
CA HIS A 295 -18.29 11.06 1.12
C HIS A 295 -18.57 11.16 2.63
N ARG A 296 -18.57 10.03 3.35
CA ARG A 296 -18.75 9.94 4.82
C ARG A 296 -17.45 9.56 5.52
N ASP A 297 -16.31 9.79 4.89
CA ASP A 297 -15.03 9.56 5.54
C ASP A 297 -14.82 10.58 6.67
N ALA A 298 -15.04 10.13 7.91
CA ALA A 298 -14.87 10.96 9.09
C ALA A 298 -13.40 11.17 9.48
N LEU A 299 -12.48 10.32 8.98
CA LEU A 299 -11.07 10.37 9.37
C LEU A 299 -10.35 11.44 8.55
N VAL A 300 -10.42 11.35 7.23
CA VAL A 300 -9.74 12.33 6.35
C VAL A 300 -10.65 13.49 5.97
N GLY A 301 -11.97 13.30 5.95
CA GLY A 301 -12.94 14.34 5.59
C GLY A 301 -12.95 14.64 4.10
N LEU A 302 -14.14 14.58 3.48
CA LEU A 302 -14.28 14.87 2.04
C LEU A 302 -13.87 16.29 1.68
N VAL A 303 -14.46 17.29 2.32
CA VAL A 303 -14.24 18.71 1.96
C VAL A 303 -12.78 19.13 2.18
N PRO A 304 -12.17 18.89 3.36
CA PRO A 304 -10.77 19.27 3.57
C PRO A 304 -9.82 18.59 2.57
N MET A 305 -10.10 17.34 2.18
CA MET A 305 -9.28 16.65 1.19
C MET A 305 -9.45 17.22 -0.22
N ILE A 306 -10.67 17.62 -0.62
CA ILE A 306 -10.89 18.30 -1.90
C ILE A 306 -10.17 19.65 -1.94
N ASP A 307 -10.26 20.43 -0.86
CA ASP A 307 -9.58 21.72 -0.75
C ASP A 307 -8.06 21.54 -0.90
N LEU A 308 -7.48 20.59 -0.14
CA LEU A 308 -6.06 20.27 -0.26
C LEU A 308 -5.65 19.80 -1.66
N LEU A 309 -6.43 18.91 -2.28
CA LEU A 309 -6.15 18.46 -3.64
C LEU A 309 -6.22 19.62 -4.64
N THR A 310 -7.11 20.58 -4.42
CA THR A 310 -7.22 21.80 -5.23
C THR A 310 -5.96 22.67 -5.08
N ASP A 311 -5.47 22.84 -3.85
CA ASP A 311 -4.22 23.59 -3.57
C ASP A 311 -2.98 22.92 -4.19
N LEU A 312 -3.02 21.59 -4.35
CA LEU A 312 -2.02 20.79 -5.06
C LEU A 312 -2.18 20.81 -6.59
N GLU A 313 -3.17 21.55 -7.11
CA GLU A 313 -3.53 21.61 -8.53
C GLU A 313 -3.89 20.22 -9.10
N PHE A 314 -4.49 19.36 -8.28
CA PHE A 314 -4.88 18.02 -8.69
C PHE A 314 -6.09 18.09 -9.67
N PRO A 315 -6.03 17.43 -10.84
CA PRO A 315 -7.10 17.51 -11.82
C PRO A 315 -8.40 16.89 -11.30
N ALA A 316 -9.50 17.63 -11.38
CA ALA A 316 -10.82 17.12 -10.98
C ALA A 316 -11.23 15.85 -11.75
N ALA A 317 -10.79 15.69 -13.01
CA ALA A 317 -11.04 14.49 -13.81
C ALA A 317 -10.39 13.20 -13.25
N ASN A 318 -9.40 13.36 -12.36
CA ASN A 318 -8.71 12.26 -11.69
C ASN A 318 -9.24 11.99 -10.28
N LEU A 319 -10.23 12.77 -9.83
CA LEU A 319 -10.87 12.62 -8.52
C LEU A 319 -12.20 11.89 -8.67
N ARG A 320 -12.41 10.88 -7.83
CA ARG A 320 -13.69 10.17 -7.69
C ARG A 320 -14.19 10.30 -6.26
N VAL A 321 -15.46 10.64 -6.11
CA VAL A 321 -16.16 10.64 -4.82
C VAL A 321 -17.24 9.57 -4.85
N VAL A 322 -17.27 8.72 -3.84
CA VAL A 322 -18.22 7.59 -3.76
C VAL A 322 -19.02 7.57 -2.47
N ALA A 323 -20.14 6.86 -2.50
CA ALA A 323 -20.90 6.55 -1.30
C ALA A 323 -20.12 5.57 -0.41
N GLY A 324 -19.65 5.98 0.77
CA GLY A 324 -18.85 5.13 1.63
C GLY A 324 -18.11 5.89 2.73
N SER A 325 -17.50 5.12 3.61
CA SER A 325 -16.67 5.55 4.75
C SER A 325 -15.17 5.54 4.40
N HIS A 326 -14.31 5.52 5.41
CA HIS A 326 -12.86 5.39 5.24
C HIS A 326 -12.42 4.07 4.60
N TYR A 327 -13.12 2.97 4.89
CA TYR A 327 -12.95 1.66 4.23
C TYR A 327 -14.03 1.45 3.17
N LEU A 328 -14.19 2.43 2.29
CA LEU A 328 -15.22 2.42 1.23
C LEU A 328 -15.22 1.18 0.33
N PHE A 329 -14.17 0.36 0.36
CA PHE A 329 -14.01 -0.85 -0.46
C PHE A 329 -14.13 -2.17 0.31
N SER A 330 -14.18 -2.10 1.64
CA SER A 330 -14.36 -3.28 2.47
C SER A 330 -15.83 -3.45 2.80
N VAL A 331 -16.37 -4.63 2.51
CA VAL A 331 -17.80 -4.90 2.56
C VAL A 331 -18.21 -5.30 3.98
N GLY A 332 -18.60 -4.31 4.78
CA GLY A 332 -19.23 -4.49 6.09
C GLY A 332 -20.75 -4.55 6.04
N PRO A 333 -21.41 -4.99 7.13
CA PRO A 333 -22.87 -5.14 7.19
C PRO A 333 -23.62 -3.81 7.00
N ASP A 334 -23.00 -2.68 7.36
CA ASP A 334 -23.63 -1.35 7.39
C ASP A 334 -23.73 -0.69 6.00
N ALA A 335 -22.96 -1.17 5.01
CA ALA A 335 -22.82 -0.53 3.70
C ALA A 335 -22.58 -1.55 2.56
N VAL A 336 -23.18 -2.74 2.67
CA VAL A 336 -22.86 -3.90 1.81
C VAL A 336 -22.90 -3.55 0.32
N PHE A 337 -24.01 -2.96 -0.14
CA PHE A 337 -24.22 -2.68 -1.56
C PHE A 337 -23.24 -1.62 -2.09
N GLN A 338 -23.14 -0.48 -1.39
CA GLN A 338 -22.27 0.61 -1.83
C GLN A 338 -20.80 0.21 -1.81
N HIS A 339 -20.35 -0.48 -0.75
CA HIS A 339 -18.94 -0.87 -0.64
C HIS A 339 -18.56 -1.98 -1.64
N ALA A 340 -19.50 -2.86 -2.00
CA ALA A 340 -19.27 -3.85 -3.07
C ALA A 340 -19.06 -3.15 -4.42
N GLN A 341 -19.91 -2.17 -4.76
CA GLN A 341 -19.74 -1.37 -5.97
C GLN A 341 -18.43 -0.58 -5.97
N ASN A 342 -18.07 0.03 -4.84
CA ASN A 342 -16.80 0.76 -4.73
C ASN A 342 -15.58 -0.15 -4.89
N ARG A 343 -15.65 -1.40 -4.42
CA ARG A 343 -14.60 -2.39 -4.63
C ARG A 343 -14.41 -2.67 -6.12
N GLU A 344 -15.50 -2.87 -6.86
CA GLU A 344 -15.47 -3.04 -8.31
C GLU A 344 -14.89 -1.81 -9.02
N LEU A 345 -15.28 -0.60 -8.59
CA LEU A 345 -14.76 0.67 -9.09
C LEU A 345 -13.25 0.81 -8.88
N ILE A 346 -12.71 0.38 -7.74
CA ILE A 346 -11.26 0.36 -7.50
C ILE A 346 -10.55 -0.61 -8.42
N VAL A 347 -11.09 -1.82 -8.60
CA VAL A 347 -10.52 -2.79 -9.55
C VAL A 347 -10.51 -2.20 -10.96
N GLN A 348 -11.61 -1.57 -11.38
CA GLN A 348 -11.69 -0.89 -12.67
C GLN A 348 -10.67 0.25 -12.79
N ASP A 349 -10.50 1.07 -11.75
CA ASP A 349 -9.54 2.18 -11.77
C ASP A 349 -8.09 1.69 -11.90
N ILE A 350 -7.74 0.58 -11.25
CA ILE A 350 -6.42 -0.07 -11.39
C ILE A 350 -6.20 -0.51 -12.84
N LEU A 351 -7.18 -1.18 -13.44
CA LEU A 351 -7.09 -1.70 -14.81
C LEU A 351 -7.01 -0.55 -15.83
N GLU A 352 -7.83 0.49 -15.70
CA GLU A 352 -7.82 1.64 -16.60
C GLU A 352 -6.51 2.42 -16.52
N LEU A 353 -5.97 2.63 -15.31
CA LEU A 353 -4.66 3.24 -15.13
C LEU A 353 -3.57 2.39 -15.78
N HIS A 354 -3.57 1.08 -15.53
CA HIS A 354 -2.61 0.15 -16.13
C HIS A 354 -2.63 0.22 -17.66
N ASP A 355 -3.82 0.10 -18.26
CA ASP A 355 -3.97 0.09 -19.72
C ASP A 355 -3.51 1.41 -20.35
N ARG A 356 -3.82 2.55 -19.72
CA ARG A 356 -3.34 3.87 -20.15
C ARG A 356 -1.82 3.95 -20.09
N ALA A 357 -1.20 3.57 -18.97
CA ALA A 357 0.24 3.61 -18.80
C ALA A 357 0.97 2.66 -19.76
N PHE A 358 0.44 1.46 -19.93
CA PHE A 358 0.95 0.47 -20.87
C PHE A 358 0.87 0.98 -22.32
N ALA A 359 -0.24 1.63 -22.71
CA ALA A 359 -0.38 2.26 -24.01
C ALA A 359 0.65 3.37 -24.23
N VAL A 360 0.85 4.25 -23.24
CA VAL A 360 1.85 5.33 -23.28
C VAL A 360 3.26 4.77 -23.50
N GLN A 361 3.64 3.68 -22.81
CA GLN A 361 4.95 3.05 -23.04
C GLN A 361 5.09 2.47 -24.46
N ARG A 362 4.00 1.98 -25.06
CA ARG A 362 4.04 1.38 -26.40
C ARG A 362 4.05 2.40 -27.52
N THR A 363 3.27 3.47 -27.41
CA THR A 363 3.06 4.43 -28.49
C THR A 363 3.82 5.75 -28.30
N GLY A 364 4.43 5.95 -27.14
CA GLY A 364 4.89 7.26 -26.70
C GLY A 364 3.72 8.18 -26.34
N TYR A 365 4.06 9.37 -25.84
CA TYR A 365 3.10 10.44 -25.58
C TYR A 365 2.63 11.02 -26.92
N ARG A 366 1.32 10.96 -27.20
CA ARG A 366 0.74 11.62 -28.37
C ARG A 366 0.30 13.02 -27.94
N VAL A 367 1.09 14.03 -28.30
CA VAL A 367 0.67 15.43 -28.19
C VAL A 367 -0.09 15.77 -29.46
N GLY A 368 -1.37 16.13 -29.34
CA GLY A 368 -2.25 16.43 -30.46
C GLY A 368 -3.37 17.36 -30.05
#